data_AF-A0A0C5XIA4-F1
#
_entry.id   AF-A0A0C5XIA4-F1
#
_cell.length_a   1.000
_cell.length_b   1.000
_cell.length_c   1.000
_cell.angle_alpha   90.00
_cell.angle_beta   90.00
_cell.angle_gamma   90.00
#
_symmetry.space_group_name_H-M   'P 1'
#
loop_
_entity.id
_entity.type
_entity.pdbx_description
1 polymer ?
#
loop_
_entity_poly.entity_id
_entity_poly.type
_entity_poly.pdbx_seq_one_letter_code
_entity_poly.pdbx_strand_id
1 'polypeptide(L)'
;MVLRHLAGAVIGLVVTPVGILVFDYGSGKYLQERARNFGDAAITGNLVVMALGALILLAVAASARLSGLGPVLAGLVWGGLPFVWYLVDLTGFFKLSRDLPSTFFWFAVPSYLFPLVGALLVGAGLGGRWRGTVRTT
;
A
#
# COMPACT_ATOMS: atom_id res chain seq x y z
N MET A 1 18.96 0.28 -20.65
CA MET A 1 17.97 -0.65 -20.06
C MET A 1 17.99 -0.66 -18.53
N VAL A 2 19.14 -0.57 -17.86
CA VAL A 2 19.21 -0.52 -16.38
C VAL A 2 18.52 0.72 -15.79
N LEU A 3 18.70 1.89 -16.41
CA LEU A 3 18.16 3.16 -15.92
C LEU A 3 16.62 3.18 -15.80
N ARG A 4 15.89 2.55 -16.73
CA ARG A 4 14.41 2.44 -16.65
C ARG A 4 13.94 1.57 -15.48
N HIS A 5 14.71 0.54 -15.12
CA HIS A 5 14.37 -0.34 -14.01
C HIS A 5 14.68 0.34 -12.66
N LEU A 6 15.78 1.07 -12.57
CA LEU A 6 16.11 1.90 -11.41
C LEU A 6 15.09 3.03 -11.22
N ALA A 7 14.75 3.76 -12.27
CA ALA A 7 13.73 4.81 -12.20
C ALA A 7 12.38 4.23 -11.76
N GLY A 8 11.95 3.09 -12.34
CA GLY A 8 10.74 2.40 -11.92
C GLY A 8 10.78 1.90 -10.47
N ALA A 9 11.96 1.46 -9.99
CA ALA A 9 12.17 1.05 -8.60
C ALA A 9 12.01 2.21 -7.62
N VAL A 10 12.67 3.34 -7.91
CA VAL A 10 12.59 4.54 -7.09
C VAL A 10 11.17 5.09 -7.08
N ILE A 11 10.51 5.17 -8.24
CA ILE A 11 9.12 5.63 -8.34
C ILE A 11 8.20 4.71 -7.52
N GLY A 12 8.30 3.39 -7.68
CA GLY A 12 7.50 2.45 -6.91
C GLY A 12 7.72 2.61 -5.39
N LEU A 13 8.97 2.66 -4.96
CA LEU A 13 9.32 2.80 -3.54
C LEU A 13 8.87 4.12 -2.93
N VAL A 14 8.85 5.21 -3.70
CA VAL A 14 8.45 6.55 -3.22
C VAL A 14 6.94 6.77 -3.31
N VAL A 15 6.29 6.29 -4.37
CA VAL A 15 4.85 6.52 -4.59
C VAL A 15 3.99 5.59 -3.74
N THR A 16 4.44 4.37 -3.45
CA THR A 16 3.72 3.45 -2.57
C THR A 16 3.41 4.03 -1.18
N PRO A 17 4.37 4.59 -0.42
CA PRO A 17 4.05 5.17 0.89
C PRO A 17 3.10 6.37 0.76
N VAL A 18 3.14 7.12 -0.34
CA VAL A 18 2.14 8.18 -0.60
C VAL A 18 0.75 7.58 -0.74
N GLY A 19 0.58 6.52 -1.53
CA GLY A 19 -0.70 5.81 -1.67
C GLY A 19 -1.20 5.23 -0.36
N ILE A 20 -0.30 4.64 0.44
CA ILE A 20 -0.61 4.13 1.79
C ILE A 20 -1.08 5.28 2.69
N LEU A 21 -0.33 6.38 2.79
CA LEU A 21 -0.66 7.51 3.67
C LEU A 21 -1.98 8.19 3.28
N VAL A 22 -2.25 8.34 1.99
CA VAL A 22 -3.52 8.92 1.51
C VAL A 22 -4.70 7.99 1.85
N PHE A 23 -4.56 6.69 1.58
CA PHE A 23 -5.59 5.70 1.93
C PHE A 23 -5.82 5.66 3.45
N ASP A 24 -4.72 5.63 4.19
CA ASP A 24 -4.68 5.57 5.65
C ASP A 24 -5.40 6.77 6.27
N TYR A 25 -5.04 7.98 5.86
CA TYR A 25 -5.67 9.21 6.32
C TYR A 25 -7.18 9.22 6.04
N GLY A 26 -7.59 8.85 4.82
CA GLY A 26 -9.00 8.76 4.46
C GLY A 26 -9.75 7.75 5.35
N SER A 27 -9.15 6.60 5.61
CA SER A 27 -9.75 5.54 6.44
C SER A 27 -9.86 5.94 7.92
N GLY A 28 -8.83 6.59 8.48
CA GLY A 28 -8.85 7.09 9.84
C GLY A 28 -9.92 8.16 10.06
N LYS A 29 -10.04 9.12 9.12
CA LYS A 29 -11.09 10.14 9.16
C LYS A 29 -12.49 9.56 9.01
N TYR A 30 -12.65 8.62 8.09
CA TYR A 30 -13.91 7.90 7.89
C TYR A 30 -14.38 7.18 9.17
N LEU A 31 -13.49 6.46 9.85
CA LEU A 31 -13.82 5.75 11.09
C LEU A 31 -14.11 6.71 12.25
N GLN A 32 -13.35 7.79 12.38
CA GLN A 32 -13.58 8.82 13.39
C GLN A 32 -14.95 9.48 13.23
N GLU A 33 -15.33 9.77 12.00
CA GLU A 33 -16.62 10.41 11.68
C GLU A 33 -17.79 9.45 11.89
N ARG A 34 -17.64 8.18 11.48
CA ARG A 34 -18.63 7.13 11.78
C ARG A 34 -18.84 6.94 13.28
N ALA A 35 -17.77 6.95 14.06
CA ALA A 35 -17.86 6.79 15.52
C ALA A 35 -18.53 7.98 16.21
N ARG A 36 -18.37 9.20 15.67
CA ARG A 36 -18.99 10.42 16.23
C ARG A 36 -20.46 10.57 15.86
N ASN A 37 -20.80 10.26 14.61
CA ASN A 37 -22.09 10.63 14.03
C ASN A 37 -23.04 9.44 13.81
N PHE A 38 -22.68 8.25 14.31
CA PHE A 38 -23.52 7.03 14.30
C PHE A 38 -24.21 6.70 12.96
N GLY A 39 -23.61 7.11 11.82
CA GLY A 39 -24.09 6.79 10.47
C GLY A 39 -24.72 7.93 9.67
N ASP A 40 -24.97 9.11 10.26
CA ASP A 40 -25.75 10.18 9.63
C ASP A 40 -24.94 11.24 8.84
N ALA A 41 -23.61 11.23 8.94
CA ALA A 41 -22.77 12.26 8.32
C ALA A 41 -22.38 11.92 6.89
N ALA A 42 -22.38 12.92 6.01
CA ALA A 42 -22.01 12.91 4.60
C ALA A 42 -20.74 12.07 4.30
N ILE A 43 -20.97 10.79 4.04
CA ILE A 43 -19.97 9.71 3.89
C ILE A 43 -19.02 9.93 2.68
N THR A 44 -19.30 10.88 1.80
CA THR A 44 -18.69 10.96 0.48
C THR A 44 -17.23 11.41 0.48
N GLY A 45 -16.85 12.38 1.33
CA GLY A 45 -15.52 13.02 1.26
C GLY A 45 -14.36 12.08 1.60
N ASN A 46 -14.43 11.40 2.74
CA ASN A 46 -13.35 10.51 3.20
C ASN A 46 -13.23 9.26 2.32
N LEU A 47 -14.34 8.76 1.79
CA LEU A 47 -14.33 7.66 0.82
C LEU A 47 -13.62 8.05 -0.48
N VAL A 48 -13.78 9.28 -0.96
CA VAL A 48 -13.03 9.78 -2.12
C VAL A 48 -11.53 9.79 -1.83
N VAL A 49 -11.11 10.23 -0.63
CA VAL A 49 -9.69 10.21 -0.25
C VAL A 49 -9.15 8.78 -0.18
N MET A 50 -9.91 7.84 0.41
CA MET A 50 -9.56 6.42 0.39
C MET A 50 -9.42 5.89 -1.04
N ALA A 51 -10.38 6.21 -1.92
CA ALA A 51 -10.35 5.80 -3.32
C ALA A 51 -9.11 6.37 -4.04
N LEU A 52 -8.73 7.63 -3.78
CA LEU A 52 -7.52 8.22 -4.33
C LEU A 52 -6.25 7.49 -3.88
N GLY A 53 -6.13 7.15 -2.60
CA GLY A 53 -5.01 6.35 -2.08
C GLY A 53 -4.93 4.97 -2.75
N ALA A 54 -6.08 4.29 -2.88
CA ALA A 54 -6.16 3.01 -3.57
C ALA A 54 -5.78 3.14 -5.06
N LEU A 55 -6.23 4.18 -5.76
CA LEU A 55 -5.88 4.45 -7.15
C LEU A 55 -4.38 4.70 -7.34
N ILE A 56 -3.72 5.38 -6.39
CA ILE A 56 -2.27 5.55 -6.40
C ILE A 56 -1.56 4.19 -6.29
N LEU A 57 -2.00 3.32 -5.36
CA LEU A 57 -1.44 1.97 -5.24
C LEU A 57 -1.69 1.12 -6.49
N LEU A 58 -2.86 1.25 -7.11
CA LEU A 58 -3.17 0.60 -8.39
C LEU A 58 -2.31 1.16 -9.53
N ALA A 59 -1.98 2.45 -9.54
CA ALA A 59 -1.07 3.04 -10.52
C ALA A 59 0.35 2.48 -10.35
N VAL A 60 0.82 2.30 -9.10
CA VAL A 60 2.09 1.61 -8.83
C VAL A 60 2.01 0.17 -9.32
N ALA A 61 0.95 -0.57 -9.01
CA ALA A 61 0.76 -1.94 -9.53
C ALA A 61 0.77 -1.97 -11.06
N ALA A 62 0.09 -1.03 -11.73
CA ALA A 62 0.05 -0.91 -13.18
C ALA A 62 1.42 -0.59 -13.80
N SER A 63 2.31 0.09 -13.06
CA SER A 63 3.70 0.34 -13.48
C SER A 63 4.51 -0.95 -13.68
N ALA A 64 4.04 -2.10 -13.17
CA ALA A 64 4.62 -3.42 -13.45
C ALA A 64 4.68 -3.73 -14.95
N ARG A 65 3.81 -3.11 -15.77
CA ARG A 65 3.86 -3.22 -17.24
C ARG A 65 5.15 -2.65 -17.83
N LEU A 66 5.75 -1.66 -17.19
CA LEU A 66 7.00 -1.03 -17.62
C LEU A 66 8.20 -1.74 -17.00
N SER A 67 8.13 -2.04 -15.71
CA SER A 67 9.18 -2.71 -14.95
C SER A 67 8.57 -3.41 -13.73
N GLY A 68 8.53 -4.74 -13.74
CA GLY A 68 8.03 -5.53 -12.60
C GLY A 68 8.84 -5.34 -11.32
N LEU A 69 10.10 -4.91 -11.42
CA LEU A 69 11.01 -4.76 -10.28
C LEU A 69 10.54 -3.68 -9.29
N GLY A 70 9.93 -2.60 -9.77
CA GLY A 70 9.47 -1.51 -8.88
C GLY A 70 8.35 -1.94 -7.94
N PRO A 71 7.25 -2.49 -8.46
CA PRO A 71 6.16 -2.99 -7.63
C PRO A 71 6.59 -4.15 -6.72
N VAL A 72 7.46 -5.07 -7.18
CA VAL A 72 7.99 -6.13 -6.31
C VAL A 72 8.75 -5.53 -5.12
N LEU A 73 9.70 -4.63 -5.36
CA LEU A 73 10.46 -4.02 -4.26
C LEU A 73 9.57 -3.20 -3.34
N ALA A 74 8.63 -2.43 -3.89
CA ALA A 74 7.68 -1.67 -3.09
C ALA A 74 6.78 -2.57 -2.23
N GLY A 75 6.28 -3.67 -2.78
CA GLY A 75 5.48 -4.65 -2.03
C GLY A 75 6.27 -5.34 -0.92
N LEU A 76 7.54 -5.67 -1.16
CA LEU A 76 8.42 -6.24 -0.15
C LEU A 76 8.75 -5.24 0.96
N VAL A 77 9.11 -4.01 0.62
CA VAL A 77 9.51 -2.98 1.61
C VAL A 77 8.31 -2.49 2.42
N TRP A 78 7.17 -2.23 1.77
CA TRP A 78 6.03 -1.59 2.42
C TRP A 78 4.94 -2.55 2.89
N GLY A 79 4.92 -3.78 2.40
CA GLY A 79 4.00 -4.83 2.85
C GLY A 79 4.72 -5.97 3.56
N GLY A 80 5.70 -6.58 2.90
CA GLY A 80 6.40 -7.76 3.40
C GLY A 80 7.19 -7.50 4.69
N LEU A 81 8.06 -6.49 4.70
CA LEU A 81 8.93 -6.16 5.83
C LEU A 81 8.14 -5.79 7.10
N PRO A 82 7.15 -4.87 7.07
CA PRO A 82 6.35 -4.59 8.26
C PRO A 82 5.50 -5.78 8.70
N PHE A 83 5.07 -6.65 7.78
CA PHE A 83 4.37 -7.90 8.14
C PHE A 83 5.28 -8.88 8.88
N VAL A 84 6.50 -9.10 8.39
CA VAL A 84 7.49 -9.94 9.07
C VAL A 84 7.82 -9.35 10.44
N TRP A 85 7.99 -8.03 10.53
CA TRP A 85 8.23 -7.37 11.82
C TRP A 85 7.06 -7.60 12.80
N TYR A 86 5.81 -7.41 12.35
CA TYR A 86 4.62 -7.70 13.15
C TYR A 86 4.59 -9.15 13.67
N LEU A 87 5.01 -10.13 12.85
CA LEU A 87 5.02 -11.54 13.25
C LEU A 87 6.15 -11.90 14.22
N VAL A 88 7.32 -11.29 14.08
CA VAL A 88 8.52 -11.63 14.87
C VAL A 88 8.54 -10.87 16.21
N ASP A 89 8.05 -9.63 16.23
CA ASP A 89 8.11 -8.75 17.41
C ASP A 89 6.76 -8.05 17.63
N LEU A 90 5.76 -8.83 18.05
CA LEU A 90 4.42 -8.32 18.40
C LEU A 90 4.48 -7.21 19.45
N THR A 91 5.34 -7.36 20.46
CA THR A 91 5.44 -6.40 21.57
C THR A 91 6.00 -5.06 21.11
N GLY A 92 7.13 -5.06 20.39
CA GLY A 92 7.72 -3.84 19.84
C GLY A 92 6.83 -3.18 18.80
N PHE A 93 6.18 -3.99 17.95
CA PHE A 93 5.22 -3.50 16.96
C PHE A 93 4.04 -2.76 17.62
N PHE A 94 3.37 -3.37 18.61
CA PHE A 94 2.24 -2.74 19.28
C PHE A 94 2.66 -1.60 20.20
N LYS A 95 3.89 -1.58 20.70
CA LYS A 95 4.44 -0.43 21.41
C LYS A 95 4.53 0.78 20.47
N LEU A 96 5.13 0.62 19.28
CA LEU A 96 5.17 1.70 18.28
C LEU A 96 3.76 2.11 17.83
N SER A 97 2.89 1.14 17.55
CA SER A 97 1.51 1.38 17.09
C SER A 97 0.69 2.23 18.07
N ARG A 98 0.93 2.06 19.39
CA ARG A 98 0.26 2.87 20.43
C ARG A 98 0.83 4.29 20.55
N ASP A 99 2.10 4.47 20.21
CA ASP A 99 2.77 5.78 20.24
C ASP A 99 2.42 6.63 19.00
N LEU A 100 1.89 6.01 17.94
CA LEU A 100 1.40 6.68 16.75
C LEU A 100 0.06 7.40 17.00
N PRO A 101 -0.19 8.56 16.35
CA PRO A 101 -1.50 9.21 16.40
C PRO A 101 -2.63 8.25 15.99
N SER A 102 -3.79 8.33 16.66
CA SER A 102 -4.95 7.46 16.41
C SER A 102 -5.55 7.56 15.00
N THR A 103 -5.05 8.49 14.18
CA THR A 103 -5.41 8.64 12.77
C THR A 103 -4.68 7.66 11.85
N PHE A 104 -3.66 6.95 12.32
CA PHE A 104 -2.91 5.96 11.52
C PHE A 104 -3.58 4.57 11.57
N PHE A 105 -4.48 4.32 10.63
CA PHE A 105 -5.19 3.04 10.47
C PHE A 105 -4.31 1.91 9.91
N TRP A 106 -3.21 2.22 9.21
CA TRP A 106 -2.28 1.28 8.59
C TRP A 106 -1.71 0.28 9.60
N PHE A 107 -1.47 0.74 10.83
CA PHE A 107 -0.98 -0.06 11.95
C PHE A 107 -2.10 -0.63 12.84
N ALA A 108 -3.37 -0.26 12.60
CA ALA A 108 -4.50 -0.72 13.39
C ALA A 108 -4.93 -2.14 13.01
N VAL A 109 -4.76 -2.53 11.74
CA VAL A 109 -5.15 -3.86 11.24
C VAL A 109 -4.02 -4.54 10.43
N PRO A 110 -2.84 -4.73 11.04
CA PRO A 110 -1.61 -5.12 10.34
C PRO A 110 -1.68 -6.51 9.68
N SER A 111 -2.43 -7.43 10.29
CA SER A 111 -2.60 -8.81 9.80
C SER A 111 -3.29 -8.91 8.44
N TYR A 112 -4.03 -7.88 8.03
CA TYR A 112 -4.68 -7.83 6.72
C TYR A 112 -4.02 -6.82 5.79
N LEU A 113 -3.73 -5.60 6.27
CA LEU A 113 -3.29 -4.51 5.39
C LEU A 113 -1.90 -4.75 4.78
N PHE A 114 -0.94 -5.19 5.60
CA PHE A 114 0.42 -5.44 5.14
C PHE A 114 0.50 -6.57 4.10
N PRO A 115 -0.05 -7.77 4.35
CA PRO A 115 -0.01 -8.83 3.36
C PRO A 115 -0.87 -8.51 2.13
N LEU A 116 -1.95 -7.73 2.26
CA LEU A 116 -2.78 -7.34 1.11
C LEU A 116 -2.03 -6.41 0.15
N VAL A 117 -1.36 -5.37 0.67
CA VAL A 117 -0.52 -4.48 -0.18
C VAL A 117 0.69 -5.23 -0.72
N GLY A 118 1.32 -6.07 0.11
CA GLY A 118 2.42 -6.93 -0.32
C GLY A 118 2.01 -7.84 -1.48
N ALA A 119 0.90 -8.57 -1.34
CA ALA A 119 0.37 -9.46 -2.36
C ALA A 119 -0.04 -8.70 -3.63
N LEU A 120 -0.70 -7.54 -3.50
CA LEU A 120 -1.09 -6.69 -4.63
C LEU A 120 0.14 -6.30 -5.46
N LEU A 121 1.17 -5.73 -4.82
CA LEU A 121 2.32 -5.15 -5.51
C LEU A 121 3.30 -6.20 -6.02
N VAL A 122 3.58 -7.23 -5.21
CA VAL A 122 4.42 -8.37 -5.63
C VAL A 122 3.71 -9.16 -6.73
N GLY A 123 2.42 -9.46 -6.57
CA GLY A 123 1.62 -10.15 -7.59
C GLY A 123 1.56 -9.37 -8.90
N ALA A 124 1.35 -8.06 -8.84
CA ALA A 124 1.37 -7.20 -10.02
C ALA A 124 2.75 -7.21 -10.70
N GLY A 125 3.83 -7.08 -9.93
CA GLY A 125 5.19 -7.09 -10.45
C GLY A 125 5.57 -8.42 -11.13
N LEU A 126 5.21 -9.55 -10.51
CA LEU A 126 5.41 -10.89 -11.08
C LEU A 126 4.58 -11.11 -12.35
N GLY A 127 3.28 -10.76 -12.32
CA GLY A 127 2.38 -10.90 -13.46
C GLY A 127 2.73 -9.97 -14.65
N GLY A 128 3.22 -8.76 -14.36
CA GLY A 128 3.67 -7.80 -15.38
C GLY A 128 4.86 -8.30 -16.20
N ARG A 129 5.79 -9.02 -15.56
CA ARG A 129 6.96 -9.62 -16.22
C ARG A 129 6.56 -10.64 -17.30
N TRP A 130 5.49 -11.40 -17.09
CA TRP A 130 5.12 -12.50 -17.97
C TRP A 130 4.46 -12.02 -19.26
N ARG A 131 3.80 -10.85 -19.25
CA ARG A 131 3.16 -10.28 -20.45
C ARG A 131 4.15 -9.74 -21.49
N GLY A 132 5.38 -9.42 -21.10
CA GLY A 132 6.42 -8.93 -22.02
C GLY A 132 7.15 -10.01 -22.81
N THR A 133 6.99 -11.29 -22.46
CA THR A 133 7.78 -12.40 -23.02
C THR A 133 7.07 -13.11 -24.19
N VAL A 134 5.85 -12.70 -24.54
CA VAL A 134 5.16 -13.21 -25.73
C VAL A 134 5.64 -12.41 -26.96
N ARG A 135 6.88 -12.66 -27.39
CA ARG A 135 7.35 -12.26 -28.72
C ARG A 135 8.17 -13.39 -29.35
N THR A 136 7.64 -13.83 -30.50
CA THR A 136 8.22 -14.59 -31.62
C THR A 136 8.54 -16.07 -31.41
N THR A 137 7.54 -16.91 -31.71
CA THR A 137 7.73 -18.06 -32.61
C THR A 137 7.05 -17.72 -33.93
#